data_AF-A0A7R9QKG6-F1
#
_entry.id   AF-A0A7R9QKG6-F1
#
_cell.length_a   1.000
_cell.length_b   1.000
_cell.length_c   1.000
_cell.angle_alpha   90.00
_cell.angle_beta   90.00
_cell.angle_gamma   90.00
#
_symmetry.space_group_name_H-M   'P 1'
#
loop_
_entity.id
_entity.type
_entity.pdbx_description
1 polymer ?
#
loop_
_entity_poly.entity_id
_entity_poly.type
_entity_poly.pdbx_seq_one_letter_code
_entity_poly.pdbx_strand_id
1 'polypeptide(L)'
;DLANLKSNEYIENKTFAEDLTEGKFSYPIVHAIQNYPHDSSLINILRQRTKNIELKKFAVNKLEELGSIDYTYEALRHFKREIMNDLQ
;
A
#
# COMPACT_ATOMS: atom_id res chain seq x y z
N ASP A 1 6.51 -3.61 0.07
CA ASP A 1 5.14 -3.14 0.38
C ASP A 1 5.08 -1.62 0.38
N LEU A 2 5.44 -0.91 1.45
CA LEU A 2 5.27 0.56 1.50
C LEU A 2 6.06 1.32 0.41
N ALA A 3 7.31 0.92 0.16
CA ALA A 3 8.16 1.52 -0.89
C ALA A 3 7.54 1.41 -2.30
N ASN A 4 6.76 0.35 -2.56
CA ASN A 4 6.12 0.14 -3.86
C ASN A 4 4.96 1.12 -4.11
N LEU A 5 4.39 1.70 -3.05
CA LEU A 5 3.27 2.67 -3.15
C LEU A 5 3.76 4.13 -3.13
N LYS A 6 4.95 4.38 -2.57
CA LYS A 6 5.49 5.73 -2.33
C LYS A 6 6.70 6.10 -3.21
N SER A 7 7.05 5.33 -4.25
CA SER A 7 8.20 5.66 -5.10
C SER A 7 8.01 7.04 -5.76
N ASN A 8 8.65 8.07 -5.18
CA ASN A 8 8.66 9.45 -5.67
C ASN A 8 9.50 9.63 -6.95
N GLU A 9 10.02 8.55 -7.51
CA GLU A 9 10.59 8.52 -8.86
C GLU A 9 9.45 8.60 -9.88
N TYR A 10 8.91 9.81 -10.02
CA TYR A 10 8.61 10.42 -11.30
C TYR A 10 8.13 9.44 -12.39
N ILE A 11 6.85 9.05 -12.39
CA ILE A 11 6.02 8.88 -13.62
C ILE A 11 6.62 7.98 -14.75
N GLU A 12 7.67 7.19 -14.50
CA GLU A 12 8.30 6.30 -15.48
C GLU A 12 7.81 4.86 -15.27
N ASN A 13 6.48 4.71 -15.22
CA ASN A 13 5.62 3.62 -15.71
C ASN A 13 5.96 2.12 -15.50
N LYS A 14 7.10 1.74 -14.91
CA LYS A 14 7.48 0.32 -14.73
C LYS A 14 7.36 -0.17 -13.29
N THR A 15 7.47 0.69 -12.30
CA THR A 15 7.59 0.27 -10.89
C THR A 15 6.53 0.87 -9.95
N PHE A 16 5.73 1.83 -10.42
CA PHE A 16 4.71 2.47 -9.58
C PHE A 16 3.59 1.49 -9.19
N ALA A 17 3.38 1.32 -7.88
CA ALA A 17 2.33 0.50 -7.29
C ALA A 17 2.23 -0.90 -7.93
N GLU A 18 3.38 -1.56 -8.14
CA GLU A 18 3.42 -2.89 -8.77
C GLU A 18 2.67 -3.97 -8.00
N ASP A 19 2.51 -3.80 -6.68
CA ASP A 19 1.63 -4.66 -5.87
C ASP A 19 0.19 -4.73 -6.48
N LEU A 20 -0.31 -3.63 -7.07
CA LEU A 20 -1.61 -3.59 -7.75
C LEU A 20 -1.59 -4.31 -9.11
N THR A 21 -0.47 -4.26 -9.84
CA THR A 21 -0.28 -5.02 -11.08
C THR A 21 -0.22 -6.52 -10.81
N GLU A 22 0.47 -6.91 -9.74
CA GLU A 22 0.64 -8.32 -9.34
C GLU A 22 -0.65 -8.90 -8.71
N GLY A 23 -1.54 -8.04 -8.22
CA GLY A 23 -2.70 -8.44 -7.42
C GLY A 23 -2.31 -8.87 -6.00
N LYS A 24 -1.22 -8.29 -5.47
CA LYS A 24 -0.62 -8.66 -4.19
C LYS A 24 -1.36 -7.99 -3.03
N PHE A 25 -1.76 -8.80 -2.06
CA PHE A 25 -2.30 -8.32 -0.78
C PHE A 25 -1.16 -7.84 0.12
N SER A 26 -0.57 -6.69 -0.19
CA SER A 26 0.48 -6.08 0.62
C SER A 26 -0.09 -5.49 1.92
N TYR A 27 0.79 -5.28 2.91
CA TYR A 27 0.41 -4.86 4.26
C TYR A 27 -0.62 -3.70 4.32
N PRO A 28 -0.41 -2.55 3.65
CA PRO A 28 -1.40 -1.45 3.63
C PRO A 28 -2.72 -1.83 2.93
N ILE A 29 -2.68 -2.69 1.91
CA ILE A 29 -3.88 -3.15 1.19
C ILE A 29 -4.72 -4.06 2.08
N VAL A 30 -4.09 -4.99 2.80
CA VAL A 30 -4.76 -5.87 3.77
C VAL A 30 -5.41 -5.03 4.87
N HIS A 31 -4.67 -4.08 5.45
CA HIS A 31 -5.21 -3.18 6.47
C HIS A 31 -6.46 -2.44 5.98
N ALA A 32 -6.42 -1.88 4.76
CA ALA A 32 -7.56 -1.18 4.19
C ALA A 32 -8.78 -2.09 3.99
N ILE A 33 -8.58 -3.27 3.40
CA ILE A 33 -9.68 -4.20 3.10
C ILE A 33 -10.35 -4.72 4.37
N GLN A 34 -9.55 -5.00 5.42
CA GLN A 34 -10.07 -5.54 6.67
C GLN A 34 -10.82 -4.49 7.50
N ASN A 35 -10.32 -3.25 7.54
CA ASN A 35 -10.94 -2.17 8.32
C ASN A 35 -12.12 -1.51 7.61
N TYR A 36 -12.23 -1.65 6.28
CA TYR A 36 -13.30 -1.04 5.49
C TYR A 36 -13.99 -2.08 4.58
N PRO A 37 -14.63 -3.12 5.15
CA PRO A 37 -15.16 -4.27 4.39
C PRO A 37 -16.33 -3.92 3.45
N HIS A 38 -16.99 -2.79 3.66
CA HIS A 38 -18.06 -2.29 2.79
C HIS A 38 -17.52 -1.56 1.55
N ASP A 39 -16.24 -1.20 1.53
CA ASP A 39 -15.60 -0.57 0.39
C ASP A 39 -14.90 -1.63 -0.48
N SER A 40 -15.58 -2.06 -1.54
CA SER A 40 -15.06 -3.03 -2.49
C SER A 40 -14.11 -2.44 -3.54
N SER A 41 -13.88 -1.12 -3.56
CA SER A 41 -13.11 -0.46 -4.62
C SER A 41 -11.68 -0.99 -4.72
N LEU A 42 -10.98 -1.13 -3.58
CA LEU A 42 -9.61 -1.63 -3.53
C LEU A 42 -9.52 -3.10 -3.96
N ILE A 43 -10.43 -3.96 -3.51
CA ILE A 43 -10.51 -5.36 -3.96
C ILE A 43 -10.74 -5.43 -5.47
N ASN A 44 -11.66 -4.61 -5.99
CA ASN A 44 -12.00 -4.62 -7.41
C ASN A 44 -10.80 -4.18 -8.27
N ILE A 45 -10.05 -3.16 -7.84
CA ILE A 45 -8.83 -2.72 -8.53
C ILE A 45 -7.74 -3.78 -8.44
N LEU A 46 -7.54 -4.39 -7.27
CA LEU A 46 -6.53 -5.43 -7.07
C LEU A 46 -6.79 -6.66 -7.96
N ARG A 47 -8.07 -7.07 -8.09
CA ARG A 47 -8.48 -8.19 -8.96
C ARG A 47 -8.25 -7.91 -10.44
N GLN A 48 -8.28 -6.64 -10.86
CA GLN A 48 -8.04 -6.25 -12.25
C GLN A 48 -6.57 -6.40 -12.67
N ARG A 49 -5.63 -6.48 -11.72
CA ARG A 49 -4.18 -6.55 -12.02
C ARG A 49 -3.76 -5.46 -13.01
N THR A 50 -4.26 -4.25 -12.76
CA THR A 50 -4.27 -3.18 -13.75
C THR A 50 -2.90 -2.54 -13.93
N LYS A 51 -2.56 -2.22 -15.18
CA LYS A 51 -1.41 -1.37 -15.53
C LYS A 51 -1.80 0.10 -15.71
N ASN A 52 -3.08 0.42 -15.57
CA ASN A 52 -3.59 1.78 -15.73
C ASN A 52 -3.11 2.65 -14.56
N ILE A 53 -2.34 3.68 -14.87
CA ILE A 53 -1.71 4.58 -13.90
C ILE A 53 -2.75 5.34 -13.08
N GLU A 54 -3.85 5.77 -13.69
CA GLU A 54 -4.90 6.53 -13.00
C GLU A 54 -5.65 5.65 -11.99
N LEU A 55 -5.92 4.38 -12.33
CA LEU A 55 -6.48 3.43 -11.37
C LEU A 55 -5.50 3.13 -10.23
N LYS A 56 -4.20 3.05 -10.52
CA LYS A 56 -3.17 2.88 -9.49
C LYS A 56 -3.10 4.10 -8.55
N LYS A 57 -3.12 5.32 -9.10
CA LYS A 57 -3.16 6.56 -8.32
C LYS A 57 -4.41 6.63 -7.44
N PHE A 58 -5.57 6.31 -8.00
CA PHE A 58 -6.81 6.26 -7.24
C PHE A 58 -6.70 5.28 -6.05
N ALA A 59 -6.18 4.07 -6.27
CA ALA A 59 -5.99 3.10 -5.20
C ALA A 59 -4.99 3.59 -4.14
N VAL A 60 -3.88 4.22 -4.55
CA VAL A 60 -2.90 4.79 -3.60
C VAL A 60 -3.52 5.92 -2.77
N ASN A 61 -4.23 6.87 -3.40
CA ASN A 61 -4.92 7.95 -2.70
C ASN A 61 -5.95 7.39 -1.71
N LYS A 62 -6.70 6.36 -2.12
CA LYS A 62 -7.65 5.68 -1.25
C LYS A 62 -6.97 5.06 -0.03
N LEU A 63 -5.80 4.42 -0.19
CA LEU A 63 -5.02 3.89 0.93
C LEU A 63 -4.54 4.99 1.88
N GLU A 64 -4.23 6.19 1.38
CA GLU A 64 -3.90 7.36 2.19
C GLU A 64 -5.13 7.87 2.96
N GLU A 65 -6.26 8.06 2.29
CA GLU A 65 -7.52 8.50 2.90
C GLU A 65 -8.00 7.56 4.02
N LEU A 66 -7.81 6.25 3.83
CA LEU A 66 -8.19 5.23 4.82
C LEU A 66 -7.18 5.09 5.97
N GLY A 67 -6.08 5.86 5.95
CA GLY A 67 -5.02 5.85 6.97
C GLY A 67 -4.10 4.62 6.92
N SER A 68 -4.22 3.76 5.90
CA SER A 68 -3.47 2.50 5.80
C SER A 68 -1.98 2.73 5.55
N ILE A 69 -1.63 3.83 4.89
CA ILE A 69 -0.23 4.23 4.70
C ILE A 69 0.40 4.63 6.04
N ASP A 70 -0.27 5.47 6.82
CA ASP A 70 0.23 5.91 8.12
C ASP A 70 0.32 4.76 9.12
N TYR A 71 -0.69 3.88 9.14
CA TYR A 71 -0.66 2.65 9.92
C TYR A 71 0.58 1.78 9.60
N THR A 72 0.92 1.67 8.32
CA THR A 72 2.11 0.92 7.89
C THR A 72 3.40 1.58 8.38
N TYR A 73 3.48 2.92 8.36
CA TYR A 73 4.62 3.65 8.93
C TYR A 73 4.75 3.44 10.44
N GLU A 74 3.64 3.43 11.17
CA GLU A 74 3.64 3.17 12.62
C GLU A 74 4.15 1.78 12.95
N ALA A 75 3.68 0.75 12.23
CA ALA A 75 4.17 -0.61 12.38
C ALA A 75 5.68 -0.70 12.15
N LEU A 76 6.20 -0.07 11.07
CA LEU A 76 7.64 -0.03 10.79
C LEU A 76 8.43 0.69 11.89
N ARG A 77 7.92 1.81 12.43
CA ARG A 77 8.54 2.53 13.54
C ARG A 77 8.54 1.71 14.83
N HIS A 78 7.49 0.92 15.06
CA HIS A 78 7.41 0.03 16.21
C HIS A 78 8.45 -1.09 16.11
N PHE A 79 8.48 -1.84 15.01
CA PHE A 79 9.47 -2.91 14.82
C PHE A 79 10.91 -2.41 14.85
N LYS A 80 11.18 -1.23 14.27
CA LYS A 80 12.51 -0.60 14.36
C LYS A 80 12.93 -0.36 15.81
N ARG A 81 12.02 0.10 16.67
CA ARG A 81 12.31 0.33 18.09
C ARG A 81 12.57 -0.99 18.83
N GLU A 82 11.79 -2.03 18.56
CA GLU A 82 12.01 -3.35 19.17
C GLU A 82 13.38 -3.91 18.80
N ILE A 83 13.72 -3.92 17.52
CA ILE A 83 15.03 -4.39 17.05
C ILE A 83 16.18 -3.59 17.69
N MET A 84 16.02 -2.27 17.83
CA MET A 84 17.03 -1.43 18.47
C MET A 84 17.20 -1.73 19.97
N ASN A 85 16.11 -2.06 20.67
CA ASN A 85 16.16 -2.43 22.08
C ASN A 85 16.85 -3.79 22.29
N ASP A 86 16.66 -4.75 21.39
CA ASP A 86 17.27 -6.08 21.47
C ASP A 86 18.80 -6.07 21.22
N LEU A 87 19.33 -4.98 20.66
CA LEU A 87 20.76 -4.79 20.39
C LEU A 87 21.51 -4.07 21.53
N GLN A 88 20.82 -3.62 22.59
CA GLN A 88 21.40 -2.98 23.78
C GLN A 88 21.57 -3.97 24.93
#